data_AF-A0A351STY8-F1
#
_entry.id   AF-A0A351STY8-F1
#
_cell.length_a   1.000
_cell.length_b   1.000
_cell.length_c   1.000
_cell.angle_alpha   90.00
_cell.angle_beta   90.00
_cell.angle_gamma   90.00
#
_symmetry.space_group_name_H-M   'P 1'
#
loop_
_entity.id
_entity.type
_entity.pdbx_description
1 polymer ?
#
loop_
_entity_poly.entity_id
_entity_poly.type
_entity_poly.pdbx_seq_one_letter_code
_entity_poly.pdbx_strand_id
1 'polypeptide(L)'
;GKDLWASGKRWLDESYLSVALVGITTIVTVQMLTDWSNWTSGLARLIPLPVRILMKPVTYLSLTESAVFFLGSLLLFPLIVFLAAWAANRIAGEKGKGMTKTFVHLAYMFLPVGLAMHLAHNVSHLFIEGPGIIPALQRALNRYTPLDAGEPNWQFIPLVSSDAIYWAQMLLILLGFIFSITVGYRLAATLFDRHEEATGRAFIPFVLVSLLFTLINFYLLTQPMGMRHAM
;
A
#
# COMPACT_ATOMS: atom_id res chain seq x y z
N GLY A 1 -16.70 7.17 28.29
CA GLY A 1 -15.38 7.22 27.62
C GLY A 1 -15.41 8.33 26.59
N LYS A 2 -14.34 9.12 26.47
CA LYS A 2 -14.22 10.04 25.32
C LYS A 2 -14.25 9.19 24.05
N ASP A 3 -15.20 9.48 23.19
CA ASP A 3 -15.33 8.83 21.90
C ASP A 3 -14.01 8.94 21.14
N LEU A 4 -13.53 7.85 20.52
CA LEU A 4 -12.28 7.86 19.72
C LEU A 4 -12.38 8.88 18.57
N TRP A 5 -13.60 9.26 18.20
CA TRP A 5 -13.93 10.30 17.23
C TRP A 5 -13.83 11.74 17.77
N ALA A 6 -13.63 11.94 19.08
CA ALA A 6 -13.55 13.26 19.71
C ALA A 6 -12.16 13.94 19.58
N SER A 7 -11.18 13.24 19.01
CA SER A 7 -9.91 13.84 18.58
C SER A 7 -10.17 14.76 17.38
N GLY A 8 -10.40 16.05 17.65
CA GLY A 8 -10.84 17.02 16.63
C GLY A 8 -9.71 17.61 15.77
N LYS A 9 -8.44 17.43 16.13
CA LYS A 9 -7.31 18.01 15.38
C LYS A 9 -6.76 17.00 14.38
N ARG A 10 -6.89 17.34 13.09
CA ARG A 10 -6.28 16.65 11.97
C ARG A 10 -5.07 17.46 11.50
N TRP A 11 -3.95 16.79 11.28
CA TRP A 11 -2.69 17.42 10.88
C TRP A 11 -2.34 17.05 9.45
N LEU A 12 -1.66 17.97 8.76
CA LEU A 12 -1.24 17.76 7.38
C LEU A 12 -0.31 16.56 7.25
N ASP A 13 0.61 16.39 8.21
CA ASP A 13 1.60 15.31 8.19
C ASP A 13 0.92 13.94 8.32
N GLU A 14 -0.01 13.77 9.27
CA GLU A 14 -0.77 12.53 9.45
C GLU A 14 -1.66 12.19 8.24
N SER A 15 -2.27 13.21 7.65
CA SER A 15 -3.10 13.09 6.44
C SER A 15 -2.26 12.60 5.27
N TYR A 16 -1.11 13.23 5.08
CA TYR A 16 -0.16 12.85 4.04
C TYR A 16 0.36 11.43 4.26
N LEU A 17 0.75 11.07 5.48
CA LEU A 17 1.22 9.73 5.82
C LEU A 17 0.15 8.65 5.59
N SER A 18 -1.13 8.96 5.82
CA SER A 18 -2.25 8.05 5.54
C SER A 18 -2.33 7.66 4.06
N VAL A 19 -2.04 8.61 3.16
CA VAL A 19 -2.01 8.34 1.70
C VAL A 19 -0.66 7.73 1.28
N ALA A 20 0.44 8.21 1.85
CA ALA A 20 1.76 7.67 1.58
C ALA A 20 1.85 6.17 1.93
N LEU A 21 1.17 5.73 3.00
CA LEU A 21 1.04 4.32 3.36
C LEU A 21 0.46 3.47 2.20
N VAL A 22 -0.56 3.97 1.50
CA VAL A 22 -1.09 3.28 0.31
C VAL A 22 0.00 3.15 -0.74
N GLY A 23 0.69 4.25 -1.07
CA GLY A 23 1.76 4.22 -2.06
C GLY A 23 2.93 3.30 -1.69
N ILE A 24 3.37 3.31 -0.42
CA ILE A 24 4.42 2.42 0.09
C ILE A 24 3.99 0.97 -0.08
N THR A 25 2.82 0.60 0.45
CA THR A 25 2.36 -0.79 0.45
C THR A 25 2.15 -1.31 -0.97
N THR A 26 1.55 -0.51 -1.85
CA THR A 26 1.39 -0.85 -3.26
C THR A 26 2.74 -1.05 -3.95
N ILE A 27 3.70 -0.11 -3.82
CA ILE A 27 4.99 -0.21 -4.53
C ILE A 27 5.84 -1.36 -4.01
N VAL A 28 5.86 -1.60 -2.70
CA VAL A 28 6.58 -2.75 -2.13
C VAL A 28 6.01 -4.05 -2.71
N THR A 29 4.70 -4.16 -2.90
CA THR A 29 4.14 -5.33 -3.59
C THR A 29 4.53 -5.39 -5.06
N VAL A 30 4.53 -4.26 -5.79
CA VAL A 30 5.00 -4.22 -7.19
C VAL A 30 6.45 -4.69 -7.31
N GLN A 31 7.32 -4.30 -6.37
CA GLN A 31 8.73 -4.70 -6.34
C GLN A 31 8.95 -6.22 -6.21
N MET A 32 7.94 -6.94 -5.72
CA MET A 32 7.99 -8.39 -5.58
C MET A 32 7.44 -9.15 -6.79
N LEU A 33 6.96 -8.46 -7.83
CA LEU A 33 6.50 -9.11 -9.06
C LEU A 33 7.66 -9.70 -9.86
N THR A 34 7.41 -10.82 -10.54
CA THR A 34 8.42 -11.50 -11.39
C THR A 34 8.99 -10.58 -12.46
N ASP A 35 8.16 -9.73 -13.06
CA ASP A 35 8.55 -8.81 -14.14
C ASP A 35 9.19 -7.50 -13.67
N TRP A 36 9.35 -7.29 -12.36
CA TRP A 36 9.88 -6.04 -11.81
C TRP A 36 11.25 -5.65 -12.40
N SER A 37 12.14 -6.63 -12.60
CA SER A 37 13.49 -6.40 -13.16
C SER A 37 13.46 -5.84 -14.59
N ASN A 38 12.48 -6.25 -15.40
CA ASN A 38 12.29 -5.75 -16.76
C ASN A 38 11.79 -4.29 -16.73
N TRP A 39 10.84 -3.99 -15.83
CA TRP A 39 10.33 -2.64 -15.62
C TRP A 39 11.41 -1.67 -15.16
N THR A 40 12.20 -2.04 -14.16
CA THR A 40 13.30 -1.19 -13.65
C THR A 40 14.39 -1.00 -14.68
N SER A 41 14.74 -2.04 -15.43
CA SER A 41 15.69 -1.94 -16.55
C SER A 41 15.18 -1.02 -17.66
N GLY A 42 13.88 -1.03 -17.93
CA GLY A 42 13.23 -0.10 -18.87
C GLY A 42 13.30 1.35 -18.38
N LEU A 43 12.90 1.60 -17.12
CA LEU A 43 12.91 2.93 -16.51
C LEU A 43 14.33 3.49 -16.35
N ALA A 44 15.32 2.65 -16.08
CA ALA A 44 16.73 3.05 -16.02
C ALA A 44 17.23 3.65 -17.34
N ARG A 45 16.53 3.42 -18.46
CA ARG A 45 16.86 4.04 -19.75
C ARG A 45 16.61 5.55 -19.77
N LEU A 46 15.83 6.08 -18.83
CA LEU A 46 15.64 7.52 -18.64
C LEU A 46 16.92 8.22 -18.15
N ILE A 47 17.82 7.48 -17.48
CA ILE A 47 19.14 8.00 -17.11
C ILE A 47 19.95 8.15 -18.41
N PRO A 48 20.42 9.36 -18.78
CA PRO A 48 21.16 9.55 -20.02
C PRO A 48 22.33 8.59 -20.17
N LEU A 49 22.53 8.03 -21.37
CA LEU A 49 23.58 7.04 -21.63
C LEU A 49 24.97 7.50 -21.15
N PRO A 50 25.41 8.76 -21.36
CA PRO A 50 26.72 9.22 -20.89
C PRO A 50 26.89 9.16 -19.38
N VAL A 51 25.81 9.30 -18.61
CA VAL A 51 25.82 9.19 -17.15
C VAL A 51 25.75 7.73 -16.73
N ARG A 52 24.93 6.93 -17.40
CA ARG A 52 24.69 5.52 -17.08
C ARG A 52 25.94 4.65 -17.23
N ILE A 53 26.75 4.89 -18.26
CA ILE A 53 28.01 4.14 -18.50
C ILE A 53 29.07 4.40 -17.44
N LEU A 54 28.96 5.48 -16.66
CA LEU A 54 29.86 5.79 -15.54
C LEU A 54 29.52 4.99 -14.28
N MET A 55 28.38 4.29 -14.26
CA MET A 55 27.87 3.57 -13.10
C MET A 55 27.83 2.06 -13.38
N LYS A 56 28.05 1.25 -12.33
CA LYS A 56 27.78 -0.19 -12.41
C LYS A 56 26.28 -0.45 -12.60
N PRO A 57 25.87 -1.55 -13.25
CA PRO A 57 24.48 -1.94 -13.39
C PRO A 57 23.66 -1.90 -12.10
N VAL A 58 24.19 -2.48 -11.03
CA VAL A 58 23.55 -2.48 -9.72
C VAL A 58 23.27 -1.06 -9.21
N THR A 59 24.18 -0.11 -9.44
CA THR A 59 24.05 1.26 -8.93
C THR A 59 22.92 2.02 -9.61
N TYR A 60 22.86 2.00 -10.95
CA TYR A 60 21.80 2.75 -11.65
C TYR A 60 20.44 2.06 -11.52
N LEU A 61 20.40 0.72 -11.37
CA LEU A 61 19.15 -0.01 -11.12
C LEU A 61 18.61 0.32 -9.72
N SER A 62 19.44 0.22 -8.67
CA SER A 62 19.02 0.57 -7.31
C SER A 62 18.62 2.05 -7.17
N LEU A 63 19.29 2.96 -7.88
CA LEU A 63 18.87 4.36 -7.94
C LEU A 63 17.50 4.52 -8.59
N THR A 64 17.26 3.81 -9.71
CA THR A 64 15.97 3.80 -10.41
C THR A 64 14.87 3.25 -9.49
N GLU A 65 15.11 2.13 -8.82
CA GLU A 65 14.17 1.53 -7.86
C GLU A 65 13.85 2.47 -6.71
N SER A 66 14.86 3.12 -6.13
CA SER A 66 14.70 4.09 -5.05
C SER A 66 13.90 5.30 -5.52
N ALA A 67 14.18 5.80 -6.73
CA ALA A 67 13.43 6.91 -7.32
C ALA A 67 11.96 6.52 -7.54
N VAL A 68 11.68 5.34 -8.10
CA VAL A 68 10.30 4.85 -8.27
C VAL A 68 9.60 4.71 -6.92
N PHE A 69 10.28 4.17 -5.91
CA PHE A 69 9.72 4.05 -4.56
C PHE A 69 9.35 5.40 -3.97
N PHE A 70 10.29 6.36 -3.91
CA PHE A 70 10.03 7.66 -3.30
C PHE A 70 9.08 8.52 -4.13
N LEU A 71 9.26 8.61 -5.45
CA LEU A 71 8.37 9.40 -6.30
C LEU A 71 6.98 8.78 -6.36
N GLY A 72 6.86 7.46 -6.38
CA GLY A 72 5.56 6.82 -6.32
C GLY A 72 4.88 7.05 -4.97
N SER A 73 5.52 6.63 -3.87
CA SER A 73 4.89 6.61 -2.56
C SER A 73 4.67 7.99 -1.94
N LEU A 74 5.64 8.90 -2.11
CA LEU A 74 5.62 10.22 -1.48
C LEU A 74 5.06 11.31 -2.40
N LEU A 75 5.15 11.14 -3.72
CA LEU A 75 4.66 12.17 -4.65
C LEU A 75 3.39 11.74 -5.39
N LEU A 76 3.42 10.65 -6.14
CA LEU A 76 2.34 10.26 -7.04
C LEU A 76 1.02 9.98 -6.31
N PHE A 77 1.04 9.11 -5.28
CA PHE A 77 -0.18 8.75 -4.54
C PHE A 77 -0.78 9.95 -3.79
N PRO A 78 0.00 10.72 -3.00
CA PRO A 78 -0.49 11.96 -2.39
C PRO A 78 -1.00 12.98 -3.40
N LEU A 79 -0.33 13.13 -4.56
CA LEU A 79 -0.76 14.04 -5.62
C LEU A 79 -2.11 13.62 -6.20
N ILE A 80 -2.35 12.34 -6.46
CA ILE A 80 -3.66 11.84 -6.95
C ILE A 80 -4.78 12.18 -5.96
N VAL A 81 -4.56 11.97 -4.66
CA VAL A 81 -5.54 12.31 -3.62
C VAL A 81 -5.71 13.83 -3.48
N PHE A 82 -4.63 14.60 -3.63
CA PHE A 82 -4.69 16.05 -3.64
C PHE A 82 -5.51 16.58 -4.84
N LEU A 83 -5.37 15.98 -6.02
CA LEU A 83 -6.21 16.26 -7.19
C LEU A 83 -7.68 15.88 -6.96
N ALA A 84 -7.96 14.78 -6.25
CA ALA A 84 -9.32 14.45 -5.81
C ALA A 84 -9.89 15.51 -4.85
N ALA A 85 -9.06 16.06 -3.95
CA ALA A 85 -9.46 17.17 -3.08
C ALA A 85 -9.79 18.45 -3.86
N TRP A 86 -9.04 18.74 -4.93
CA TRP A 86 -9.36 19.83 -5.85
C TRP A 86 -10.69 19.60 -6.58
N ALA A 87 -10.88 18.41 -7.15
CA ALA A 87 -12.10 18.04 -7.85
C ALA A 87 -13.32 18.12 -6.90
N ALA A 88 -13.18 17.61 -5.68
CA ALA A 88 -14.22 17.68 -4.65
C ALA A 88 -14.62 19.13 -4.34
N ASN A 89 -13.66 20.04 -4.20
CA ASN A 89 -13.96 21.46 -3.97
C ASN A 89 -14.63 22.12 -5.18
N ARG A 90 -14.23 21.74 -6.41
CA ARG A 90 -14.89 22.25 -7.63
C ARG A 90 -16.35 21.78 -7.71
N ILE A 91 -16.62 20.53 -7.36
CA ILE A 91 -17.98 19.98 -7.32
C ILE A 91 -18.80 20.62 -6.19
N ALA A 92 -18.18 20.91 -5.04
CA ALA A 92 -18.85 21.55 -3.91
C ALA A 92 -19.21 23.03 -4.16
N GLY A 93 -18.60 23.69 -5.16
CA GLY A 93 -18.86 25.09 -5.49
C GLY A 93 -18.62 26.02 -4.29
N GLU A 94 -19.60 26.89 -4.00
CA GLU A 94 -19.56 27.81 -2.86
C GLU A 94 -19.47 27.11 -1.49
N LYS A 95 -19.84 25.83 -1.41
CA LYS A 95 -19.73 25.02 -0.18
C LYS A 95 -18.35 24.39 0.00
N GLY A 96 -17.42 24.60 -0.95
CA GLY A 96 -16.04 24.17 -0.84
C GLY A 96 -15.34 24.74 0.39
N LYS A 97 -14.52 23.93 1.06
CA LYS A 97 -13.79 24.33 2.28
C LYS A 97 -12.31 24.63 2.01
N GLY A 98 -11.88 24.57 0.75
CA GLY A 98 -10.51 24.73 0.30
C GLY A 98 -9.79 23.39 0.11
N MET A 99 -8.96 23.31 -0.93
CA MET A 99 -8.28 22.08 -1.37
C MET A 99 -7.46 21.43 -0.26
N THR A 100 -6.58 22.20 0.41
CA THR A 100 -5.74 21.71 1.51
C THR A 100 -6.59 21.21 2.67
N LYS A 101 -7.64 21.93 3.06
CA LYS A 101 -8.52 21.52 4.15
C LYS A 101 -9.28 20.24 3.82
N THR A 102 -9.77 20.10 2.59
CA THR A 102 -10.43 18.87 2.12
C THR A 102 -9.46 17.70 2.08
N PHE A 103 -8.22 17.90 1.61
CA PHE A 103 -7.19 16.87 1.65
C PHE A 103 -6.91 16.42 3.09
N VAL A 104 -6.58 17.36 3.98
CA VAL A 104 -6.27 17.06 5.40
C VAL A 104 -7.44 16.36 6.09
N HIS A 105 -8.68 16.69 5.73
CA HIS A 105 -9.83 16.10 6.38
C HIS A 105 -10.19 14.71 5.85
N LEU A 106 -10.05 14.47 4.54
CA LEU A 106 -10.51 13.24 3.89
C LEU A 106 -9.41 12.21 3.66
N ALA A 107 -8.14 12.58 3.69
CA ALA A 107 -7.01 11.67 3.44
C ALA A 107 -6.99 10.44 4.36
N TYR A 108 -7.48 10.56 5.61
CA TYR A 108 -7.59 9.45 6.56
C TYR A 108 -8.47 8.29 6.05
N MET A 109 -9.35 8.54 5.07
CA MET A 109 -10.16 7.46 4.49
C MET A 109 -9.31 6.41 3.77
N PHE A 110 -8.09 6.74 3.35
CA PHE A 110 -7.21 5.82 2.61
C PHE A 110 -6.43 4.87 3.52
N LEU A 111 -6.44 5.10 4.83
CA LEU A 111 -5.73 4.24 5.79
C LEU A 111 -6.18 2.77 5.71
N PRO A 112 -7.49 2.44 5.68
CA PRO A 112 -7.95 1.06 5.51
C PRO A 112 -7.50 0.42 4.20
N VAL A 113 -7.33 1.19 3.11
CA VAL A 113 -6.88 0.67 1.80
C VAL A 113 -5.42 0.22 1.88
N GLY A 114 -4.55 1.06 2.42
CA GLY A 114 -3.12 0.74 2.56
C GLY A 114 -2.89 -0.40 3.55
N LEU A 115 -3.58 -0.39 4.69
CA LEU A 115 -3.50 -1.47 5.67
C LEU A 115 -4.02 -2.80 5.12
N ALA A 116 -5.13 -2.79 4.38
CA ALA A 116 -5.66 -3.98 3.75
C ALA A 116 -4.68 -4.56 2.72
N MET A 117 -4.04 -3.72 1.91
CA MET A 117 -3.02 -4.16 0.96
C MET A 117 -1.83 -4.81 1.66
N HIS A 118 -1.30 -4.15 2.69
CA HIS A 118 -0.21 -4.69 3.49
C HIS A 118 -0.57 -6.05 4.09
N LEU A 119 -1.74 -6.15 4.73
CA LEU A 119 -2.17 -7.38 5.38
C LEU A 119 -2.39 -8.49 4.36
N ALA A 120 -3.12 -8.22 3.27
CA ALA A 120 -3.37 -9.19 2.20
C ALA A 120 -2.06 -9.73 1.62
N HIS A 121 -1.13 -8.84 1.26
CA HIS A 121 0.18 -9.26 0.75
C HIS A 121 0.95 -10.15 1.75
N ASN A 122 0.89 -9.83 3.05
CA ASN A 122 1.63 -10.59 4.07
C ASN A 122 0.96 -11.91 4.47
N VAL A 123 -0.32 -12.14 4.17
CA VAL A 123 -0.99 -13.43 4.43
C VAL A 123 -0.26 -14.58 3.71
N SER A 124 0.19 -14.39 2.46
CA SER A 124 0.94 -15.43 1.75
C SER A 124 2.29 -15.71 2.42
N HIS A 125 3.04 -14.67 2.79
CA HIS A 125 4.31 -14.82 3.49
C HIS A 125 4.13 -15.56 4.83
N LEU A 126 3.09 -15.19 5.60
CA LEU A 126 2.81 -15.82 6.88
C LEU A 126 2.48 -17.31 6.76
N PHE A 127 1.61 -17.70 5.83
CA PHE A 127 1.13 -19.09 5.75
C PHE A 127 1.99 -20.00 4.86
N ILE A 128 2.69 -19.45 3.86
CA ILE A 128 3.59 -20.21 2.98
C ILE A 128 4.99 -20.28 3.57
N GLU A 129 5.57 -19.13 3.95
CA GLU A 129 6.97 -19.03 4.39
C GLU A 129 7.13 -19.12 5.91
N GLY A 130 6.06 -18.84 6.67
CA GLY A 130 6.07 -18.87 8.14
C GLY A 130 6.61 -20.17 8.75
N PRO A 131 6.29 -21.37 8.25
CA PRO A 131 6.88 -22.62 8.74
C PRO A 131 8.42 -22.67 8.68
N GLY A 132 9.04 -21.89 7.78
CA GLY A 132 10.49 -21.74 7.68
C GLY A 132 11.17 -21.15 8.92
N ILE A 133 10.40 -20.60 9.86
CA ILE A 133 10.93 -20.16 11.16
C ILE A 133 11.55 -21.31 11.96
N ILE A 134 11.02 -22.53 11.82
CA ILE A 134 11.49 -23.72 12.54
C ILE A 134 12.91 -24.09 12.10
N PRO A 135 13.20 -24.39 10.82
CA PRO A 135 14.55 -24.70 10.38
C PRO A 135 15.53 -23.52 10.53
N ALA A 136 15.04 -22.28 10.43
CA ALA A 136 15.86 -21.11 10.73
C ALA A 136 16.32 -21.08 12.19
N LEU A 137 15.40 -21.34 13.13
CA LEU A 137 15.71 -21.40 14.56
C LEU A 137 16.62 -22.58 14.89
N GLN A 138 16.36 -23.77 14.34
CA GLN A 138 17.24 -24.94 14.51
C GLN A 138 18.67 -24.61 14.06
N ARG A 139 18.83 -24.02 12.87
CA ARG A 139 20.15 -23.60 12.36
C ARG A 139 20.83 -22.59 13.28
N ALA A 140 20.08 -21.62 13.82
CA ALA A 140 20.63 -20.61 14.72
C ALA A 140 21.09 -21.23 16.05
N LEU A 141 20.28 -22.11 16.65
CA LEU A 141 20.61 -22.80 17.90
C LEU A 141 21.85 -23.68 17.73
N ASN A 142 21.89 -24.51 16.69
CA ASN A 142 23.03 -25.40 16.43
C ASN A 142 24.33 -24.62 16.18
N ARG A 143 24.24 -23.41 15.62
CA ARG A 143 25.42 -22.59 15.29
C ARG A 143 25.95 -21.78 16.46
N TYR A 144 25.08 -21.26 17.32
CA TYR A 144 25.44 -20.26 18.31
C TYR A 144 25.31 -20.73 19.75
N THR A 145 24.83 -21.95 19.98
CA THR A 145 24.65 -22.53 21.32
C THR A 145 25.20 -23.95 21.36
N PRO A 146 25.47 -24.51 22.55
CA PRO A 146 25.82 -25.93 22.68
C PRO A 146 24.60 -26.86 22.56
N LEU A 147 23.40 -26.34 22.24
CA LEU A 147 22.19 -27.13 22.06
C LEU A 147 22.18 -27.78 20.68
N ASP A 148 21.75 -29.04 20.62
CA ASP A 148 21.43 -29.74 19.38
C ASP A 148 19.91 -29.71 19.17
N ALA A 149 19.47 -28.88 18.22
CA ALA A 149 18.08 -28.75 17.81
C ALA A 149 17.73 -29.64 16.61
N GLY A 150 18.63 -30.56 16.21
CA GLY A 150 18.48 -31.44 15.05
C GLY A 150 18.78 -30.78 13.71
N GLU A 151 18.80 -31.57 12.64
CA GLU A 151 19.08 -31.10 11.28
C GLU A 151 17.93 -30.24 10.71
N PRO A 152 18.19 -28.98 10.28
CA PRO A 152 17.16 -28.11 9.73
C PRO A 152 16.55 -28.63 8.43
N ASN A 153 15.25 -28.92 8.43
CA ASN A 153 14.51 -29.28 7.22
C ASN A 153 13.88 -28.06 6.55
N TRP A 154 14.42 -27.65 5.40
CA TRP A 154 13.91 -26.52 4.61
C TRP A 154 12.75 -26.88 3.67
N GLN A 155 12.37 -28.16 3.59
CA GLN A 155 11.21 -28.63 2.84
C GLN A 155 9.94 -28.58 3.72
N PHE A 156 9.58 -27.38 4.17
CA PHE A 156 8.36 -27.18 4.94
C PHE A 156 7.14 -27.04 4.01
N ILE A 157 5.98 -27.46 4.51
CA ILE A 157 4.72 -27.43 3.78
C ILE A 157 3.96 -26.16 4.20
N PRO A 158 3.33 -25.43 3.26
CA PRO A 158 2.43 -24.32 3.59
C PRO A 158 1.35 -24.74 4.59
N LEU A 159 1.04 -23.86 5.55
CA LEU A 159 0.02 -24.12 6.58
C LEU A 159 -1.40 -24.18 6.03
N VAL A 160 -1.63 -23.51 4.91
CA VAL A 160 -2.94 -23.31 4.29
C VAL A 160 -2.79 -23.42 2.77
N SER A 161 -3.83 -23.87 2.07
CA SER A 161 -3.83 -23.97 0.61
C SER A 161 -3.72 -22.60 -0.07
N SER A 162 -3.18 -22.59 -1.30
CA SER A 162 -3.11 -21.40 -2.15
C SER A 162 -4.47 -20.76 -2.39
N ASP A 163 -5.52 -21.57 -2.54
CA ASP A 163 -6.89 -21.08 -2.79
C ASP A 163 -7.44 -20.34 -1.58
N ALA A 164 -7.23 -20.87 -0.37
CA ALA A 164 -7.67 -20.21 0.86
C ALA A 164 -6.88 -18.91 1.10
N ILE A 165 -5.58 -18.88 0.78
CA ILE A 165 -4.77 -17.65 0.81
C ILE A 165 -5.33 -16.62 -0.18
N TYR A 166 -5.59 -17.01 -1.43
CA TYR A 166 -6.16 -16.13 -2.45
C TYR A 166 -7.48 -15.50 -1.98
N TRP A 167 -8.43 -16.31 -1.49
CA TRP A 167 -9.71 -15.77 -1.03
C TRP A 167 -9.58 -14.90 0.21
N ALA A 168 -8.67 -15.22 1.14
CA ALA A 168 -8.37 -14.35 2.28
C ALA A 168 -7.82 -12.99 1.83
N GLN A 169 -6.90 -12.98 0.86
CA GLN A 169 -6.37 -11.76 0.25
C GLN A 169 -7.47 -10.91 -0.38
N MET A 170 -8.33 -11.53 -1.20
CA MET A 170 -9.42 -10.81 -1.86
C MET A 170 -10.41 -10.21 -0.84
N LEU A 171 -10.75 -10.98 0.19
CA LEU A 171 -11.65 -10.53 1.26
C LEU A 171 -11.06 -9.34 2.02
N LEU A 172 -9.77 -9.38 2.36
CA LEU A 172 -9.09 -8.29 3.06
C LEU A 172 -9.10 -6.98 2.25
N ILE A 173 -8.80 -7.05 0.95
CA ILE A 173 -8.85 -5.88 0.05
C ILE A 173 -10.27 -5.31 -0.04
N LEU A 174 -11.28 -6.17 -0.19
CA LEU A 174 -12.69 -5.76 -0.24
C LEU A 174 -13.13 -5.07 1.06
N LEU A 175 -12.77 -5.64 2.21
CA LEU A 175 -13.06 -5.04 3.52
C LEU A 175 -12.36 -3.68 3.66
N GLY A 176 -11.10 -3.57 3.25
CA GLY A 176 -10.36 -2.30 3.23
C GLY A 176 -11.08 -1.21 2.43
N PHE A 177 -11.61 -1.57 1.26
CA PHE A 177 -12.43 -0.65 0.45
C PHE A 177 -13.73 -0.24 1.15
N ILE A 178 -14.49 -1.20 1.69
CA ILE A 178 -15.75 -0.91 2.41
C ILE A 178 -15.50 0.00 3.61
N PHE A 179 -14.46 -0.25 4.40
CA PHE A 179 -14.07 0.61 5.51
C PHE A 179 -13.62 2.00 5.06
N SER A 180 -12.85 2.10 3.96
CA SER A 180 -12.45 3.37 3.36
C SER A 180 -13.67 4.24 3.01
N ILE A 181 -14.66 3.68 2.31
CA ILE A 181 -15.88 4.42 1.94
C ILE A 181 -16.69 4.80 3.18
N THR A 182 -16.82 3.89 4.15
CA THR A 182 -17.57 4.14 5.40
C THR A 182 -16.96 5.27 6.21
N VAL A 183 -15.63 5.27 6.39
CA VAL A 183 -14.88 6.32 7.09
C VAL A 183 -14.94 7.61 6.29
N GLY A 184 -14.69 7.55 4.98
CA GLY A 184 -14.70 8.70 4.08
C GLY A 184 -16.04 9.43 4.05
N TYR A 185 -17.15 8.70 3.99
CA TYR A 185 -18.49 9.30 4.01
C TYR A 185 -18.76 10.04 5.33
N ARG A 186 -18.39 9.44 6.47
CA ARG A 186 -18.50 10.09 7.78
C ARG A 186 -17.65 11.37 7.85
N LEU A 187 -16.42 11.32 7.35
CA LEU A 187 -15.54 12.49 7.28
C LEU A 187 -16.12 13.57 6.37
N ALA A 188 -16.62 13.20 5.19
CA ALA A 188 -17.24 14.14 4.23
C ALA A 188 -18.48 14.82 4.82
N ALA A 189 -19.36 14.07 5.49
CA ALA A 189 -20.56 14.61 6.14
C ALA A 189 -20.24 15.65 7.23
N THR A 190 -19.10 15.51 7.91
CA THR A 190 -18.62 16.51 8.89
C THR A 190 -17.93 17.71 8.24
N LEU A 191 -17.40 17.57 7.02
CA LEU A 191 -16.70 18.65 6.32
C LEU A 191 -17.66 19.59 5.58
N PHE A 192 -18.68 19.03 4.93
CA PHE A 192 -19.60 19.76 4.04
C PHE A 192 -20.96 20.10 4.68
N ASP A 193 -21.02 20.10 6.02
CA ASP A 193 -22.20 20.52 6.81
C ASP A 193 -23.50 19.81 6.43
N ARG A 194 -23.57 18.47 6.56
CA ARG A 194 -24.76 17.58 6.48
C ARG A 194 -25.82 17.82 5.37
N HIS A 195 -25.57 18.68 4.40
CA HIS A 195 -26.39 18.79 3.20
C HIS A 195 -26.09 17.57 2.33
N GLU A 196 -26.94 16.55 2.44
CA GLU A 196 -26.70 15.20 1.91
C GLU A 196 -26.33 15.19 0.43
N GLU A 197 -27.02 16.00 -0.38
CA GLU A 197 -26.83 15.99 -1.83
C GLU A 197 -25.47 16.59 -2.27
N ALA A 198 -25.08 17.73 -1.68
CA ALA A 198 -23.78 18.36 -1.97
C ALA A 198 -22.62 17.53 -1.40
N THR A 199 -22.82 16.92 -0.23
CA THR A 199 -21.84 16.03 0.41
C THR A 199 -21.59 14.79 -0.44
N GLY A 200 -22.66 14.12 -0.88
CA GLY A 200 -22.56 12.92 -1.71
C GLY A 200 -21.80 13.18 -3.01
N ARG A 201 -22.15 14.27 -3.73
CA ARG A 201 -21.48 14.63 -5.00
C ARG A 201 -20.02 15.02 -4.81
N ALA A 202 -19.71 15.85 -3.81
CA ALA A 202 -18.33 16.27 -3.54
C ALA A 202 -17.43 15.13 -3.07
N PHE A 203 -18.00 14.05 -2.53
CA PHE A 203 -17.26 12.86 -2.10
C PHE A 203 -16.91 11.91 -3.24
N ILE A 204 -17.62 11.95 -4.39
CA ILE A 204 -17.40 11.06 -5.54
C ILE A 204 -15.92 10.95 -5.96
N PRO A 205 -15.15 12.04 -6.12
CA PRO A 205 -13.74 11.94 -6.52
C PRO A 205 -12.90 11.05 -5.59
N PHE A 206 -13.17 11.09 -4.28
CA PHE A 206 -12.45 10.27 -3.31
C PHE A 206 -12.87 8.80 -3.37
N VAL A 207 -14.15 8.52 -3.61
CA VAL A 207 -14.65 7.16 -3.86
C VAL A 207 -13.97 6.56 -5.09
N LEU A 208 -13.86 7.33 -6.17
CA LEU A 208 -13.22 6.90 -7.41
C LEU A 208 -11.73 6.62 -7.21
N VAL A 209 -11.00 7.47 -6.50
CA VAL A 209 -9.59 7.22 -6.18
C VAL A 209 -9.43 6.00 -5.27
N SER A 210 -10.31 5.83 -4.26
CA SER A 210 -10.26 4.64 -3.41
C SER A 210 -10.55 3.37 -4.22
N LEU A 211 -11.51 3.41 -5.14
CA LEU A 211 -11.81 2.30 -6.03
C LEU A 211 -10.62 1.99 -6.94
N LEU A 212 -10.00 3.02 -7.54
CA LEU A 212 -8.80 2.87 -8.38
C LEU A 212 -7.68 2.14 -7.62
N PHE A 213 -7.35 2.58 -6.42
CA PHE A 213 -6.31 1.94 -5.61
C PHE A 213 -6.69 0.50 -5.23
N THR A 214 -7.96 0.24 -4.88
CA THR A 214 -8.45 -1.11 -4.62
C THR A 214 -8.33 -2.02 -5.84
N LEU A 215 -8.68 -1.55 -7.04
CA LEU A 215 -8.56 -2.31 -8.28
C LEU A 215 -7.10 -2.61 -8.63
N ILE A 216 -6.20 -1.64 -8.44
CA ILE A 216 -4.75 -1.86 -8.56
C ILE A 216 -4.31 -2.95 -7.59
N ASN A 217 -4.71 -2.87 -6.32
CA ASN A 217 -4.34 -3.85 -5.30
C ASN A 217 -4.84 -5.26 -5.63
N PHE A 218 -6.07 -5.39 -6.11
CA PHE A 218 -6.59 -6.67 -6.60
C PHE A 218 -5.74 -7.21 -7.75
N TYR A 219 -5.48 -6.37 -8.76
CA TYR A 219 -4.67 -6.78 -9.91
C TYR A 219 -3.27 -7.23 -9.50
N LEU A 220 -2.59 -6.47 -8.63
CA LEU A 220 -1.24 -6.79 -8.18
C LEU A 220 -1.16 -8.11 -7.43
N LEU A 221 -2.15 -8.42 -6.59
CA LEU A 221 -2.17 -9.68 -5.83
C LEU A 221 -2.48 -10.91 -6.71
N THR A 222 -2.98 -10.73 -7.93
CA THR A 222 -3.11 -11.84 -8.89
C THR A 222 -1.88 -12.03 -9.77
N GLN A 223 -0.91 -11.12 -9.72
CA GLN A 223 0.31 -11.23 -10.50
C GLN A 223 1.31 -12.20 -9.84
N PRO A 224 2.12 -12.91 -10.64
CA PRO A 224 3.12 -13.81 -10.10
C PRO A 224 4.20 -13.03 -9.33
N MET A 225 4.49 -13.49 -8.11
CA MET A 225 5.59 -12.98 -7.30
C MET A 225 6.89 -13.70 -7.67
N GLY A 226 7.97 -12.92 -7.81
CA GLY A 226 9.30 -13.45 -8.03
C GLY A 226 9.80 -14.16 -6.77
N MET A 227 10.23 -15.42 -6.92
CA MET A 227 10.84 -16.18 -5.83
C MET A 227 12.14 -15.48 -5.39
N ARG A 228 12.20 -15.01 -4.14
CA ARG A 228 13.41 -14.43 -3.53
C ARG A 228 14.03 -15.30 -2.44
N HIS A 229 13.25 -16.22 -1.85
CA HIS A 229 13.67 -17.01 -0.68
C HIS A 229 13.52 -18.52 -0.85
N ALA A 230 13.06 -18.99 -2.01
CA ALA A 230 13.08 -20.42 -2.32
C ALA A 230 14.42 -20.73 -2.99
N MET A 231 15.36 -21.22 -2.17
CA MET A 231 16.50 -22.02 -2.60
C MET A 231 16.11 -23.49 -2.56
#